data_AF-A0A494B9L1-F1
#
_entry.id   AF-A0A494B9L1-F1
#
_cell.length_a   1.000
_cell.length_b   1.000
_cell.length_c   1.000
_cell.angle_alpha   90.00
_cell.angle_beta   90.00
_cell.angle_gamma   90.00
#
_symmetry.space_group_name_H-M   'P 1'
#
loop_
_entity.id
_entity.type
_entity.pdbx_description
1 polymer ?
#
loop_
_entity_poly.entity_id
_entity_poly.type
_entity_poly.pdbx_seq_one_letter_code
_entity_poly.pdbx_strand_id
1 'polypeptide(L)'
;MLRAGAPTAGSFRTEEVHTGTTIMAVEFDGGVVVGSDSRVSAGTAVVNRVFDKLSPLHQHIFCALSGSAADAQAIADMAAYQLELHGYKALGS
;
A
#
# COMPACT_ATOMS: atom_id res chain seq x y z
N MET A 1 -5.38 47.15 9.79
CA MET A 1 -4.11 46.43 9.57
C MET A 1 -3.89 45.50 10.77
N LEU A 2 -4.35 44.24 10.70
CA LEU A 2 -4.05 43.25 11.75
C LEU A 2 -2.73 42.55 11.42
N ARG A 3 -1.83 42.51 12.41
CA ARG A 3 -0.54 41.80 12.35
C ARG A 3 -0.78 40.29 12.26
N ALA A 4 -0.02 39.64 11.38
CA ALA A 4 0.05 38.20 11.24
C ALA A 4 0.48 37.55 12.58
N GLY A 5 -0.35 36.64 13.08
CA GLY A 5 0.00 35.75 14.19
C GLY A 5 1.03 34.72 13.74
N ALA A 6 2.01 34.46 14.62
CA ALA A 6 3.06 33.47 14.44
C ALA A 6 2.49 32.08 14.10
N PRO A 7 3.22 31.23 13.35
CA PRO A 7 2.79 29.86 13.11
C PRO A 7 2.76 29.12 14.45
N THR A 8 1.55 28.86 14.95
CA THR A 8 1.34 27.88 16.01
C THR A 8 1.87 26.56 15.50
N ALA A 9 2.81 25.96 16.23
CA ALA A 9 3.39 24.65 15.94
C ALA A 9 2.26 23.68 15.60
N GLY A 10 2.05 23.45 14.30
CA GLY A 10 0.96 22.65 13.79
C GLY A 10 1.10 21.27 14.40
N SER A 11 0.05 20.79 15.07
CA SER A 11 0.02 19.38 15.46
C SER A 11 0.32 18.55 14.23
N PHE A 12 1.30 17.65 14.29
CA PHE A 12 1.53 16.58 13.32
C PHE A 12 0.35 15.60 13.36
N ARG A 13 -0.86 16.09 13.18
CA ARG A 13 -2.01 15.25 12.92
C ARG A 13 -1.78 14.74 11.52
N THR A 14 -1.26 13.53 11.46
CA THR A 14 -1.36 12.64 10.33
C THR A 14 -2.84 12.58 9.97
N GLU A 15 -3.29 13.48 9.10
CA GLU A 15 -4.61 13.34 8.51
C GLU A 15 -4.61 12.00 7.80
N GLU A 16 -5.66 11.21 8.05
CA GLU A 16 -5.79 9.88 7.48
C GLU A 16 -5.75 10.02 5.95
N VAL A 17 -4.73 9.41 5.33
CA VAL A 17 -4.55 9.49 3.88
C VAL A 17 -5.62 8.63 3.23
N HIS A 18 -6.77 9.24 2.93
CA HIS A 18 -7.81 8.60 2.13
C HIS A 18 -7.38 8.55 0.66
N THR A 19 -6.80 7.43 0.27
CA THR A 19 -6.32 7.20 -1.11
C THR A 19 -7.40 6.70 -2.08
N GLY A 20 -8.56 6.29 -1.57
CA GLY A 20 -9.65 5.74 -2.40
C GLY A 20 -9.31 4.38 -3.02
N THR A 21 -8.38 3.63 -2.42
CA THR A 21 -8.01 2.27 -2.84
C THR A 21 -9.13 1.29 -2.57
N THR A 22 -9.41 0.43 -3.55
CA THR A 22 -10.31 -0.72 -3.42
C THR A 22 -9.54 -2.00 -3.72
N ILE A 23 -9.58 -2.94 -2.76
CA ILE A 23 -8.99 -4.27 -2.86
C ILE A 23 -10.10 -5.28 -2.56
N MET A 24 -10.12 -6.39 -3.29
CA MET A 24 -11.05 -7.49 -3.07
C MET A 24 -10.32 -8.83 -3.19
N ALA A 25 -10.69 -9.78 -2.34
CA ALA A 25 -10.28 -11.17 -2.44
C ALA A 25 -11.52 -12.07 -2.32
N VAL A 26 -11.61 -13.09 -3.17
CA VAL A 26 -12.70 -14.06 -3.18
C VAL A 26 -12.11 -15.46 -3.16
N GLU A 27 -12.52 -16.27 -2.20
CA GLU A 27 -12.18 -17.68 -2.12
C GLU A 27 -13.07 -18.53 -3.04
N PHE A 28 -12.48 -19.57 -3.62
CA PHE A 28 -13.18 -20.60 -4.39
C PHE A 28 -12.52 -21.96 -4.16
N ASP A 29 -13.16 -23.03 -4.61
CA ASP A 29 -12.57 -24.37 -4.55
C ASP A 29 -11.32 -24.45 -5.44
N GLY A 30 -10.14 -24.54 -4.81
CA GLY A 30 -8.84 -24.51 -5.48
C GLY A 30 -8.02 -23.23 -5.29
N GLY A 31 -8.51 -22.22 -4.55
CA GLY A 31 -7.68 -21.09 -4.13
C GLY A 31 -8.43 -19.77 -3.92
N VAL A 32 -7.75 -18.67 -4.23
CA VAL A 32 -8.28 -17.30 -4.09
C VAL A 32 -8.05 -16.49 -5.36
N VAL A 33 -9.01 -15.64 -5.71
CA VAL A 33 -8.84 -14.58 -6.71
C VAL A 33 -8.70 -13.26 -5.97
N VAL A 34 -7.63 -12.51 -6.25
CA VAL A 34 -7.38 -11.19 -5.65
C VAL A 34 -7.34 -10.14 -6.75
N GLY A 35 -7.97 -8.99 -6.49
CA GLY A 35 -8.02 -7.86 -7.42
C GLY A 35 -7.90 -6.54 -6.69
N SER A 36 -7.36 -5.53 -7.39
CA SER A 36 -7.28 -4.17 -6.91
C SER A 36 -7.52 -3.16 -8.03
N ASP A 37 -7.88 -1.94 -7.67
CA ASP A 37 -7.84 -0.82 -8.62
C ASP A 37 -6.40 -0.33 -8.83
N SER A 38 -6.14 0.38 -9.93
CA SER A 38 -4.79 0.82 -10.32
C SER A 38 -4.47 2.29 -10.01
N ARG A 39 -5.37 3.00 -9.33
CA ARG A 39 -5.26 4.44 -9.09
C ARG A 39 -4.40 4.72 -7.85
N VAL A 40 -3.54 5.73 -7.93
CA VAL A 40 -2.85 6.33 -6.77
C VAL A 40 -3.17 7.82 -6.75
N SER A 41 -3.50 8.35 -5.57
CA SER A 41 -3.76 9.77 -5.37
C SER A 41 -2.76 10.41 -4.41
N ALA A 42 -2.55 11.71 -4.59
CA ALA A 42 -1.94 12.60 -3.61
C ALA A 42 -3.00 13.66 -3.26
N GLY A 43 -3.69 13.45 -2.13
CA GLY A 43 -4.94 14.16 -1.84
C GLY A 43 -6.00 13.85 -2.88
N THR A 44 -6.55 14.89 -3.52
CA THR A 44 -7.60 14.76 -4.55
C THR A 44 -7.07 14.50 -5.96
N ALA A 45 -5.76 14.69 -6.20
CA ALA A 45 -5.16 14.52 -7.51
C ALA A 45 -4.78 13.07 -7.77
N VAL A 46 -5.12 12.54 -8.94
CA VAL A 46 -4.65 11.22 -9.40
C VAL A 46 -3.26 11.36 -10.00
N VAL A 47 -2.26 10.79 -9.31
CA VAL A 47 -0.84 10.90 -9.68
C VAL A 47 -0.34 9.68 -10.45
N ASN A 48 -0.98 8.53 -10.29
CA ASN A 48 -0.72 7.33 -11.09
C ASN A 48 -2.03 6.60 -11.40
N ARG A 49 -2.13 6.00 -12.59
CA ARG A 49 -3.32 5.28 -13.07
C ARG A 49 -3.07 3.80 -13.37
N VAL A 50 -1.82 3.35 -13.30
CA VAL A 50 -1.40 2.00 -13.70
C VAL A 50 -0.51 1.36 -12.63
N PHE A 51 -0.79 1.66 -11.36
CA PHE A 51 -0.04 1.06 -10.26
C PHE A 51 -0.61 -0.32 -9.92
N ASP A 52 0.27 -1.30 -9.72
CA ASP A 52 -0.13 -2.60 -9.19
C ASP A 52 -0.07 -2.58 -7.66
N LYS A 53 -1.21 -2.80 -7.00
CA LYS A 53 -1.30 -2.83 -5.54
C LYS A 53 -1.11 -4.24 -4.98
N LEU A 54 -0.92 -5.26 -5.81
CA LEU A 54 -0.74 -6.64 -5.38
C LEU A 54 0.75 -6.99 -5.46
N SER A 55 1.46 -6.81 -4.35
CA SER A 55 2.87 -7.15 -4.27
C SER A 55 3.05 -8.65 -3.98
N PRO A 56 3.70 -9.43 -4.86
CA PRO A 56 4.01 -10.83 -4.57
C PRO A 56 5.04 -10.91 -3.44
N LEU A 57 4.74 -11.66 -2.39
CA LEU A 57 5.69 -11.94 -1.31
C LEU A 57 6.36 -13.31 -1.48
N HIS A 58 5.63 -14.27 -2.05
CA HIS A 58 6.04 -15.66 -2.28
C HIS A 58 5.17 -16.29 -3.38
N GLN A 59 5.52 -17.51 -3.83
CA GLN A 59 4.79 -18.28 -4.86
C GLN A 59 3.28 -18.38 -4.62
N HIS A 60 2.86 -18.39 -3.36
CA HIS A 60 1.46 -18.53 -2.96
C HIS A 60 0.98 -17.41 -2.00
N ILE A 61 1.75 -16.33 -1.84
CA ILE A 61 1.44 -15.26 -0.88
C ILE A 61 1.56 -13.92 -1.58
N PHE A 62 0.48 -13.14 -1.53
CA PHE A 62 0.44 -11.77 -2.04
C PHE A 62 0.07 -10.80 -0.91
N CYS A 63 0.66 -9.61 -0.95
CA CYS A 63 0.34 -8.48 -0.10
C CYS A 63 -0.41 -7.43 -0.90
N ALA A 64 -1.58 -7.02 -0.44
CA ALA A 64 -2.34 -5.94 -1.06
C ALA A 64 -2.05 -4.60 -0.36
N LEU A 65 -1.64 -3.60 -1.13
CA LEU A 65 -1.15 -2.32 -0.63
C LEU A 65 -2.28 -1.27 -0.59
N SER A 66 -2.51 -0.68 0.59
CA SER A 66 -3.47 0.41 0.78
C SER A 66 -2.94 1.48 1.75
N GLY A 67 -3.60 2.63 1.78
CA GLY A 67 -3.13 3.78 2.57
C GLY A 67 -1.88 4.43 1.95
N SER A 68 -0.92 4.81 2.80
CA SER A 68 0.36 5.39 2.37
C SER A 68 1.15 4.39 1.52
N ALA A 69 1.38 4.73 0.25
CA ALA A 69 2.05 3.83 -0.69
C ALA A 69 3.48 3.49 -0.23
N ALA A 70 4.23 4.47 0.27
CA ALA A 70 5.61 4.26 0.72
C ALA A 70 5.69 3.34 1.94
N ASP A 71 4.81 3.53 2.93
CA ASP A 71 4.82 2.71 4.14
C ASP A 71 4.38 1.28 3.84
N ALA A 72 3.33 1.11 3.02
CA ALA A 72 2.83 -0.20 2.63
C ALA A 72 3.88 -0.99 1.81
N GLN A 73 4.58 -0.34 0.88
CA GLN A 73 5.68 -0.96 0.12
C GLN A 73 6.82 -1.40 1.04
N ALA A 74 7.26 -0.53 1.97
CA ALA A 74 8.34 -0.87 2.89
C ALA A 74 7.99 -2.09 3.76
N ILE A 75 6.73 -2.20 4.21
CA ILE A 75 6.25 -3.36 4.98
C ILE A 75 6.22 -4.62 4.11
N ALA A 76 5.76 -4.52 2.86
CA ALA A 76 5.73 -5.65 1.93
C ALA A 76 7.14 -6.16 1.63
N ASP A 77 8.11 -5.27 1.38
CA ASP A 77 9.50 -5.63 1.13
C ASP A 77 10.13 -6.31 2.36
N MET A 78 9.87 -5.78 3.57
CA MET A 78 10.29 -6.42 4.81
C MET A 78 9.68 -7.82 4.97
N ALA A 79 8.40 -7.98 4.68
CA ALA A 79 7.72 -9.27 4.79
C ALA A 79 8.28 -10.29 3.79
N ALA A 80 8.51 -9.89 2.53
CA ALA A 80 9.13 -10.73 1.52
C ALA A 80 10.53 -11.18 1.96
N TYR A 81 11.36 -10.25 2.44
CA TYR A 81 12.69 -10.56 2.97
C TYR A 81 12.64 -11.55 4.13
N GLN A 82 11.71 -11.38 5.08
CA GLN A 82 11.56 -12.32 6.19
C GLN A 82 11.13 -13.71 5.70
N LEU A 83 10.24 -13.81 4.71
CA LEU A 83 9.85 -15.11 4.14
C LEU A 83 11.04 -15.82 3.50
N GLU A 84 11.87 -15.10 2.74
CA GLU A 84 13.10 -15.65 2.15
C GLU A 84 14.06 -16.17 3.21
N LEU A 85 14.31 -15.40 4.27
CA LEU A 85 15.16 -15.81 5.40
C LEU A 85 14.67 -17.10 6.08
N HIS A 86 13.36 -17.32 6.13
CA HIS A 86 12.75 -18.51 6.73
C HIS A 86 12.59 -19.67 5.74
N GLY A 87 13.19 -19.58 4.55
CA GLY A 87 13.25 -20.68 3.58
C GLY A 87 12.07 -20.76 2.61
N TYR A 88 11.20 -19.76 2.58
CA TYR A 88 10.17 -19.64 1.54
C TYR A 88 10.81 -19.01 0.29
N LYS A 89 11.00 -19.82 -0.76
CA LYS A 89 11.66 -19.38 -2.00
C LYS A 89 10.90 -18.25 -2.71
N ALA A 90 11.60 -17.21 -3.13
CA ALA A 90 11.00 -16.12 -3.90
C ALA A 90 10.38 -16.62 -5.23
N LEU A 91 9.48 -15.81 -5.81
CA LEU A 91 8.88 -16.06 -7.12
C LEU A 91 9.99 -16.12 -8.18
N GLY A 92 10.23 -17.28 -8.80
CA GLY A 92 11.15 -17.43 -9.93
C GLY A 92 12.57 -17.97 -9.63
N SER A 93 12.79 -18.64 -8.50
CA SER A 93 14.02 -19.40 -8.19
C SER A 93 13.81 -20.90 -8.05
#